data_AF-A0A5C3L2G6-F1
#
_entry.id   AF-A0A5C3L2G6-F1
#
_cell.length_a   1.000
_cell.length_b   1.000
_cell.length_c   1.000
_cell.angle_alpha   90.00
_cell.angle_beta   90.00
_cell.angle_gamma   90.00
#
_symmetry.space_group_name_H-M   'P 1'
#
loop_
_entity.id
_entity.type
_entity.pdbx_description
1 polymer ?
#
loop_
_entity_poly.entity_id
_entity_poly.type
_entity_poly.pdbx_seq_one_letter_code
_entity_poly.pdbx_strand_id
1 'polypeptide(L)'
;MSSGGHSYEVSLSGEFFAKDLKPILNRITLNSETAQPIHTREVVFEPLDAQQQRDRGVEPIMLRAKKEMSEPNANWELFSYLKPESARTYPDATVRPWANVQVIGDALSFAAALGYIRKAQIYKRGYSFRRGALIIGMFQQEQADPKTDRPIPAHEDTLWEVEVKAAAPIRDTPVKQAIEMLLEVQGLMKGLLDLRRQDI
;
A
#
# COMPACT_ATOMS: atom_id res chain seq x y z
N MET A 1 16.91 -26.81 3.64
CA MET A 1 15.47 -26.79 3.95
C MET A 1 15.17 -25.45 4.62
N SER A 2 14.78 -24.43 3.86
CA SER A 2 14.44 -23.12 4.42
C SER A 2 13.11 -23.23 5.15
N SER A 3 13.09 -22.98 6.45
CA SER A 3 11.85 -22.81 7.21
C SER A 3 10.97 -21.78 6.51
N GLY A 4 9.77 -22.20 6.08
CA GLY A 4 8.81 -21.35 5.40
C GLY A 4 8.22 -20.32 6.36
N GLY A 5 8.97 -19.26 6.64
CA GLY A 5 8.49 -18.11 7.40
C GLY A 5 7.63 -17.21 6.52
N HIS A 6 6.48 -16.78 7.04
CA HIS A 6 5.69 -15.72 6.41
C HIS A 6 6.54 -14.44 6.31
N SER A 7 6.36 -13.69 5.22
CA SER A 7 6.89 -12.34 5.10
C SER A 7 5.81 -11.35 5.53
N TYR A 8 6.17 -10.34 6.32
CA TYR A 8 5.20 -9.38 6.84
C TYR A 8 5.36 -7.99 6.24
N GLU A 9 4.24 -7.32 6.03
CA GLU A 9 4.16 -5.86 5.95
C GLU A 9 3.77 -5.33 7.34
N VAL A 10 4.43 -4.25 7.77
CA VAL A 10 4.07 -3.48 8.96
C VAL A 10 3.79 -2.05 8.50
N SER A 11 2.63 -1.51 8.87
CA SER A 11 2.17 -0.20 8.39
C SER A 11 1.37 0.62 9.40
N LEU A 12 1.41 1.94 9.20
CA LEU A 12 0.53 2.95 9.79
C LEU A 12 -0.09 3.77 8.65
N SER A 13 -1.33 4.19 8.83
CA SER A 13 -2.06 4.99 7.86
C SER A 13 -2.60 6.25 8.52
N GLY A 14 -2.77 7.31 7.74
CA GLY A 14 -3.43 8.55 8.16
C GLY A 14 -3.98 9.31 6.96
N GLU A 15 -4.82 10.29 7.23
CA GLU A 15 -5.42 11.13 6.19
C GLU A 15 -5.49 12.59 6.64
N PHE A 16 -5.47 13.53 5.70
CA PHE A 16 -5.53 14.95 5.98
C PHE A 16 -6.11 15.76 4.81
N PHE A 17 -6.58 16.99 5.09
CA PHE A 17 -7.13 17.89 4.08
C PHE A 17 -6.03 18.65 3.33
N ALA A 18 -6.28 19.01 2.07
CA ALA A 18 -5.30 19.70 1.22
C ALA A 18 -4.69 20.98 1.84
N LYS A 19 -5.42 21.70 2.72
CA LYS A 19 -4.90 22.87 3.45
C LYS A 19 -3.67 22.56 4.32
N ASP A 20 -3.55 21.33 4.81
CA ASP A 20 -2.48 20.87 5.69
C ASP A 20 -1.30 20.25 4.90
N LEU A 21 -1.39 20.21 3.56
CA LEU A 21 -0.39 19.62 2.69
C LEU A 21 1.00 20.23 2.87
N LYS A 22 1.11 21.55 2.83
CA LYS A 22 2.41 22.24 2.90
C LYS A 22 3.17 21.93 4.20
N PRO A 23 2.58 22.07 5.41
CA PRO A 23 3.31 21.75 6.64
C PRO A 23 3.66 20.26 6.76
N ILE A 24 2.78 19.34 6.33
CA ILE A 24 3.04 17.89 6.36
C ILE A 24 4.15 17.50 5.39
N LEU A 25 4.05 17.94 4.13
CA LEU A 25 5.05 17.71 3.09
C LEU A 25 6.43 18.18 3.54
N ASN A 26 6.53 19.40 4.08
CA ASN A 26 7.79 19.94 4.56
C ASN A 26 8.36 19.12 5.72
N ARG A 27 7.53 18.70 6.67
CA ARG A 27 7.96 17.90 7.82
C ARG A 27 8.54 16.56 7.39
N ILE A 28 7.85 15.84 6.49
CA ILE A 28 8.32 14.56 5.97
C ILE A 28 9.61 14.76 5.17
N THR A 29 9.63 15.71 4.24
CA THR A 29 10.79 15.99 3.38
C THR A 29 12.05 16.31 4.19
N LEU A 30 11.95 17.12 5.25
CA LEU A 30 13.09 17.47 6.11
C LEU A 30 13.63 16.29 6.92
N ASN A 31 12.87 15.20 7.02
CA ASN A 31 13.21 14.05 7.86
C ASN A 31 13.19 12.72 7.06
N SER A 32 13.48 12.82 5.77
CA SER A 32 13.57 11.73 4.81
C SER A 32 14.84 11.88 3.96
N GLU A 33 15.44 10.78 3.53
CA GLU A 33 16.63 10.83 2.68
C GLU A 33 16.29 11.14 1.23
N THR A 34 15.09 10.77 0.77
CA THR A 34 14.62 11.06 -0.58
C THR A 34 13.17 11.52 -0.58
N ALA A 35 12.82 12.30 -1.60
CA ALA A 35 11.46 12.72 -1.90
C ALA A 35 11.30 12.70 -3.43
N GLN A 36 10.35 11.92 -3.93
CA GLN A 36 10.09 11.83 -5.36
C GLN A 36 8.59 11.82 -5.65
N PRO A 37 8.14 12.45 -6.74
CA PRO A 37 6.76 12.31 -7.18
C PRO A 37 6.47 10.86 -7.57
N ILE A 38 5.23 10.43 -7.35
CA ILE A 38 4.75 9.11 -7.77
C ILE A 38 3.43 9.24 -8.52
N HIS A 39 3.23 8.32 -9.46
CA HIS A 39 1.94 8.11 -10.09
C HIS A 39 1.79 6.62 -10.35
N THR A 40 1.09 5.92 -9.47
CA THR A 40 0.96 4.46 -9.56
C THR A 40 -0.44 4.08 -10.00
N ARG A 41 -0.54 3.02 -10.81
CA ARG A 41 -1.81 2.35 -11.12
C ARG A 41 -1.90 1.08 -10.28
N GLU A 42 -2.99 0.92 -9.55
CA GLU A 42 -3.32 -0.30 -8.81
C GLU A 42 -4.60 -0.93 -9.39
N VAL A 43 -4.54 -2.21 -9.73
CA VAL A 43 -5.68 -3.01 -10.19
C VAL A 43 -5.93 -4.11 -9.17
N VAL A 44 -7.17 -4.20 -8.70
CA VAL A 44 -7.60 -5.20 -7.73
C VAL A 44 -8.37 -6.30 -8.45
N PHE A 45 -8.03 -7.53 -8.13
CA PHE A 45 -8.66 -8.72 -8.66
C PHE A 45 -9.20 -9.60 -7.55
N GLU A 46 -10.35 -10.23 -7.81
CA GLU A 46 -10.92 -11.29 -6.98
C GLU A 46 -10.82 -12.64 -7.70
N PRO A 47 -10.69 -13.77 -6.96
CA PRO A 47 -10.66 -15.08 -7.59
C PRO A 47 -12.04 -15.43 -8.17
N LEU A 48 -12.08 -16.21 -9.25
CA LEU A 48 -13.31 -16.61 -9.95
C LEU A 48 -14.33 -17.32 -9.05
N ASP A 49 -13.85 -18.07 -8.08
CA ASP A 49 -14.65 -18.80 -7.10
C ASP A 49 -14.91 -18.00 -5.81
N ALA A 50 -14.64 -16.69 -5.79
CA ALA A 50 -14.78 -15.83 -4.61
C ALA A 50 -16.15 -15.96 -3.93
N GLN A 51 -17.23 -16.10 -4.70
CA GLN A 51 -18.56 -16.28 -4.12
C GLN A 51 -18.69 -17.61 -3.38
N GLN A 52 -18.20 -18.71 -3.97
CA GLN A 52 -18.23 -20.03 -3.34
C GLN A 52 -17.38 -20.08 -2.07
N GLN A 53 -16.24 -19.37 -2.06
CA GLN A 53 -15.41 -19.22 -0.87
C GLN A 53 -16.17 -18.49 0.25
N ARG A 54 -16.81 -17.36 -0.08
CA ARG A 54 -17.64 -16.60 0.88
C ARG A 54 -18.79 -17.43 1.43
N ASP A 55 -19.48 -18.19 0.58
CA ASP A 55 -20.58 -19.07 0.99
C ASP A 55 -20.12 -20.18 1.97
N ARG A 56 -18.82 -20.52 1.95
CA ARG A 56 -18.17 -21.44 2.90
C ARG A 56 -17.57 -20.74 4.12
N GLY A 57 -17.80 -19.44 4.28
CA GLY A 57 -17.24 -18.64 5.36
C GLY A 57 -15.74 -18.35 5.23
N VAL A 58 -15.18 -18.51 4.02
CA VAL A 58 -13.77 -18.21 3.73
C VAL A 58 -13.69 -16.86 3.02
N GLU A 59 -12.85 -15.96 3.55
CA GLU A 59 -12.60 -14.68 2.91
C GLU A 59 -11.65 -14.85 1.71
N PRO A 60 -12.05 -14.43 0.50
CA PRO A 60 -11.22 -14.61 -0.68
C PRO A 60 -9.93 -13.79 -0.62
N ILE A 61 -8.81 -14.41 -0.96
CA ILE A 61 -7.53 -13.72 -1.07
C ILE A 61 -7.54 -12.89 -2.36
N MET A 62 -7.54 -11.57 -2.18
CA MET A 62 -7.51 -10.63 -3.29
C MET A 62 -6.10 -10.53 -3.87
N LEU A 63 -6.00 -10.44 -5.20
CA LEU A 63 -4.74 -10.16 -5.89
C LEU A 63 -4.71 -8.69 -6.31
N ARG A 64 -3.56 -8.05 -6.16
CA ARG A 64 -3.34 -6.65 -6.56
C ARG A 64 -2.20 -6.60 -7.54
N ALA A 65 -2.35 -5.80 -8.59
CA ALA A 65 -1.30 -5.47 -9.53
C ALA A 65 -1.01 -3.98 -9.45
N LYS A 66 0.26 -3.62 -9.21
CA LYS A 66 0.72 -2.24 -9.15
C LYS A 66 1.75 -1.97 -10.23
N LYS A 67 1.68 -0.79 -10.85
CA LYS A 67 2.71 -0.30 -11.78
C LYS A 67 2.97 1.18 -11.57
N GLU A 68 4.23 1.58 -11.59
CA GLU A 68 4.62 2.99 -11.67
C GLU A 68 4.37 3.51 -13.09
N MET A 69 3.63 4.61 -13.21
CA MET A 69 3.18 5.18 -14.48
C MET A 69 4.12 6.28 -14.98
N SER A 70 4.93 6.86 -14.09
CA SER A 70 5.93 7.88 -14.46
C SER A 70 7.13 7.27 -15.19
N GLU A 71 7.33 5.96 -15.07
CA GLU A 71 8.43 5.22 -15.69
C GLU A 71 7.89 4.30 -16.81
N PRO A 72 8.19 4.59 -18.10
CA PRO A 72 7.62 3.83 -19.23
C PRO A 72 7.89 2.33 -19.17
N ASN A 73 9.06 1.95 -18.64
CA ASN A 73 9.55 0.57 -18.59
C ASN A 73 9.40 -0.06 -17.19
N ALA A 74 8.60 0.53 -16.29
CA ALA A 74 8.36 -0.07 -14.98
C ALA A 74 7.71 -1.46 -15.13
N ASN A 75 8.24 -2.41 -14.36
CA ASN A 75 7.63 -3.73 -14.21
C ASN A 75 6.36 -3.63 -13.37
N TRP A 76 5.50 -4.64 -13.52
CA TRP A 76 4.36 -4.81 -12.62
C TRP A 76 4.81 -5.50 -11.35
N GLU A 77 4.26 -5.08 -10.22
CA GLU A 77 4.30 -5.82 -8.97
C GLU A 77 2.95 -6.49 -8.75
N LEU A 78 2.94 -7.81 -8.59
CA LEU A 78 1.77 -8.55 -8.12
C LEU A 78 1.92 -8.85 -6.64
N PHE A 79 0.86 -8.63 -5.87
CA PHE A 79 0.88 -8.91 -4.46
C PHE A 79 -0.50 -9.22 -3.87
N SER A 80 -0.48 -9.93 -2.76
CA SER A 80 -1.65 -10.20 -1.94
C SER A 80 -1.37 -9.88 -0.48
N TYR A 81 -2.35 -9.23 0.14
CA TYR A 81 -2.40 -9.09 1.58
C TYR A 81 -3.23 -10.22 2.17
N LEU A 82 -2.68 -10.92 3.14
CA LEU A 82 -3.44 -11.87 3.94
C LEU A 82 -4.06 -11.16 5.14
N LYS A 83 -4.91 -11.89 5.87
CA LYS A 83 -5.58 -11.40 7.06
C LYS A 83 -4.58 -10.76 8.04
N PRO A 84 -4.83 -9.53 8.51
CA PRO A 84 -3.98 -8.90 9.51
C PRO A 84 -3.92 -9.72 10.81
N GLU A 85 -2.75 -9.65 11.44
CA GLU A 85 -2.54 -10.17 12.78
C GLU A 85 -3.43 -9.42 13.79
N SER A 86 -3.74 -10.09 14.89
CA SER A 86 -4.65 -9.54 15.90
C SER A 86 -4.16 -8.21 16.47
N ALA A 87 -5.08 -7.27 16.63
CA ALA A 87 -4.90 -6.04 17.41
C ALA A 87 -4.35 -6.29 18.83
N ARG A 88 -4.65 -7.45 19.42
CA ARG A 88 -4.15 -7.82 20.75
C ARG A 88 -2.66 -8.16 20.72
N THR A 89 -2.17 -8.69 19.61
CA THR A 89 -0.76 -9.03 19.41
C THR A 89 0.04 -7.79 19.02
N TYR A 90 -0.50 -6.99 18.10
CA TYR A 90 0.13 -5.77 17.60
C TYR A 90 -0.86 -4.61 17.65
N PRO A 91 -1.02 -3.95 18.82
CA PRO A 91 -1.97 -2.86 18.98
C PRO A 91 -1.56 -1.59 18.25
N ASP A 92 -0.26 -1.37 18.10
CA ASP A 92 0.28 -0.08 17.68
C ASP A 92 0.41 0.08 16.16
N ALA A 93 0.38 -1.01 15.39
CA ALA A 93 0.54 -0.98 13.94
C ALA A 93 -0.22 -2.12 13.25
N THR A 94 -0.57 -1.92 11.97
CA THR A 94 -1.13 -3.00 11.16
C THR A 94 0.01 -3.93 10.76
N VAL A 95 -0.05 -5.18 11.21
CA VAL A 95 0.89 -6.23 10.83
C VAL A 95 0.11 -7.27 10.03
N ARG A 96 0.56 -7.61 8.84
CA ARG A 96 -0.11 -8.62 8.02
C ARG A 96 0.87 -9.40 7.15
N PRO A 97 0.63 -10.69 6.92
CA PRO A 97 1.41 -11.42 5.94
C PRO A 97 1.20 -10.82 4.55
N TRP A 98 2.30 -10.73 3.80
CA TRP A 98 2.37 -10.13 2.49
C TRP A 98 3.17 -11.04 1.57
N ALA A 99 2.57 -11.37 0.42
CA ALA A 99 3.26 -12.04 -0.67
C ALA A 99 3.36 -11.10 -1.85
N ASN A 100 4.56 -10.90 -2.40
CA ASN A 100 4.78 -10.08 -3.58
C ASN A 100 5.75 -10.75 -4.57
N VAL A 101 5.58 -10.40 -5.85
CA VAL A 101 6.43 -10.84 -6.95
C VAL A 101 6.46 -9.78 -8.05
N GLN A 102 7.61 -9.61 -8.70
CA GLN A 102 7.73 -8.77 -9.89
C GLN A 102 7.36 -9.58 -11.13
N VAL A 103 6.55 -9.00 -12.00
CA VAL A 103 6.08 -9.62 -13.24
C VAL A 103 6.53 -8.77 -14.42
N ILE A 104 7.21 -9.43 -15.35
CA ILE A 104 7.66 -8.85 -16.62
C ILE A 104 6.60 -9.14 -17.69
N GLY A 105 6.23 -8.12 -18.46
CA GLY A 105 5.22 -8.24 -19.52
C GLY A 105 3.79 -7.90 -19.06
N ASP A 106 2.81 -8.65 -19.55
CA ASP A 106 1.39 -8.39 -19.29
C ASP A 106 0.91 -9.07 -17.99
N ALA A 107 1.05 -8.36 -16.87
CA ALA A 107 0.63 -8.85 -15.57
C ALA A 107 -0.89 -8.96 -15.42
N LEU A 108 -1.69 -8.22 -16.19
CA LEU A 108 -3.15 -8.25 -16.08
C LEU A 108 -3.69 -9.53 -16.72
N SER A 109 -3.19 -9.88 -17.91
CA SER A 109 -3.50 -11.16 -18.56
C SER A 109 -2.95 -12.34 -17.76
N PHE A 110 -1.77 -12.20 -17.16
CA PHE A 110 -1.21 -13.21 -16.25
C PHE A 110 -2.12 -13.44 -15.03
N ALA A 111 -2.60 -12.38 -14.37
CA ALA A 111 -3.57 -12.49 -13.27
C ALA A 111 -4.86 -13.19 -13.72
N ALA A 112 -5.39 -12.85 -14.90
CA ALA A 112 -6.58 -13.51 -15.45
C ALA A 112 -6.36 -15.02 -15.68
N ALA A 113 -5.20 -15.41 -16.21
CA ALA A 113 -4.83 -16.80 -16.42
C ALA A 113 -4.69 -17.60 -15.11
N LEU A 114 -4.39 -16.93 -13.98
CA LEU A 114 -4.39 -17.53 -12.65
C LEU A 114 -5.79 -17.74 -12.06
N GLY A 115 -6.86 -17.42 -12.81
CA GLY A 115 -8.23 -17.57 -12.35
C GLY A 115 -8.75 -16.39 -11.54
N TYR A 116 -8.21 -15.19 -11.77
CA TYR A 116 -8.67 -13.95 -11.17
C TYR A 116 -9.45 -13.07 -12.15
N ILE A 117 -10.41 -12.32 -11.65
CA ILE A 117 -11.18 -11.33 -12.42
C ILE A 117 -10.96 -9.93 -11.86
N ARG A 118 -10.81 -8.96 -12.76
CA ARG A 118 -10.63 -7.55 -12.39
C ARG A 118 -11.89 -7.03 -11.72
N LYS A 119 -11.74 -6.52 -10.50
CA LYS A 119 -12.82 -5.98 -9.67
C LYS A 119 -12.84 -4.46 -9.68
N ALA A 120 -11.67 -3.85 -9.53
CA ALA A 120 -11.53 -2.40 -9.45
C ALA A 120 -10.15 -1.98 -9.94
N GLN A 121 -10.02 -0.70 -10.23
CA GLN A 121 -8.71 -0.08 -10.42
C GLN A 121 -8.74 1.33 -9.84
N ILE A 122 -7.59 1.78 -9.37
CA ILE A 122 -7.36 3.14 -8.88
C ILE A 122 -5.99 3.62 -9.36
N TYR A 123 -5.85 4.92 -9.45
CA TYR A 123 -4.56 5.58 -9.60
C TYR A 123 -4.23 6.28 -8.28
N LYS A 124 -2.96 6.34 -7.92
CA LYS A 124 -2.46 7.07 -6.75
C LYS A 124 -1.43 8.06 -7.22
N ARG A 125 -1.65 9.34 -6.96
CA ARG A 125 -0.75 10.44 -7.36
C ARG A 125 -0.31 11.22 -6.14
N GLY A 126 0.99 11.48 -6.04
CA GLY A 126 1.54 12.22 -4.91
C GLY A 126 3.05 12.08 -4.80
N TYR A 127 3.53 11.75 -3.61
CA TYR A 127 4.94 11.66 -3.28
C TYR A 127 5.28 10.35 -2.57
N SER A 128 6.49 9.87 -2.78
CA SER A 128 7.11 8.79 -2.02
C SER A 128 8.40 9.31 -1.38
N PHE A 129 8.59 8.97 -0.12
CA PHE A 129 9.78 9.34 0.65
C PHE A 129 10.46 8.09 1.19
N ARG A 130 11.79 8.13 1.22
CA ARG A 130 12.61 7.13 1.92
C ARG A 130 12.99 7.68 3.30
N ARG A 131 12.82 6.86 4.34
CA ARG A 131 13.37 7.11 5.67
C ARG A 131 13.94 5.80 6.23
N GLY A 132 15.25 5.62 6.16
CA GLY A 132 15.93 4.40 6.60
C GLY A 132 15.34 3.15 5.93
N ALA A 133 14.74 2.26 6.72
CA ALA A 133 14.08 1.06 6.23
C ALA A 133 12.61 1.27 5.79
N LEU A 134 12.06 2.48 5.95
CA LEU A 134 10.66 2.79 5.66
C LEU A 134 10.45 3.50 4.32
N ILE A 135 9.26 3.30 3.76
CA ILE A 135 8.68 4.10 2.68
C ILE A 135 7.48 4.83 3.26
N ILE A 136 7.41 6.13 2.99
CA ILE A 136 6.26 6.96 3.30
C ILE A 136 5.63 7.33 1.96
N GLY A 137 4.42 6.83 1.69
CA GLY A 137 3.61 7.26 0.56
C GLY A 137 2.65 8.35 1.03
N MET A 138 2.56 9.45 0.30
CA MET A 138 1.57 10.51 0.53
C MET A 138 0.89 10.84 -0.79
N PHE A 139 -0.38 10.51 -0.95
CA PHE A 139 -1.05 10.54 -2.25
C PHE A 139 -2.54 10.83 -2.15
N GLN A 140 -3.14 11.28 -3.25
CA GLN A 140 -4.58 11.25 -3.46
C GLN A 140 -4.92 10.09 -4.40
N GLN A 141 -6.10 9.51 -4.19
CA GLN A 141 -6.64 8.50 -5.11
C GLN A 141 -7.39 9.17 -6.26
N GLU A 142 -7.09 8.72 -7.47
CA GLU A 142 -7.68 9.12 -8.73
C GLU A 142 -8.50 7.94 -9.28
N GLN A 143 -9.77 8.18 -9.58
CA GLN A 143 -10.59 7.16 -10.22
C GLN A 143 -10.16 6.98 -11.67
N ALA A 144 -10.38 5.80 -12.21
CA ALA A 144 -10.16 5.57 -13.61
C ALA A 144 -11.43 5.78 -14.42
N ASP A 145 -11.33 6.51 -15.53
CA ASP A 145 -12.42 6.72 -16.45
C ASP A 145 -12.85 5.38 -17.09
N PRO A 146 -14.14 5.02 -17.05
CA PRO A 146 -14.62 3.70 -17.47
C PRO A 146 -14.54 3.48 -18.99
N LYS A 147 -14.37 4.54 -19.79
CA LYS A 147 -14.28 4.45 -21.25
C LYS A 147 -12.83 4.44 -21.73
N THR A 148 -11.95 5.16 -21.05
CA THR A 148 -10.57 5.39 -21.50
C THR A 148 -9.52 4.69 -20.65
N ASP A 149 -9.89 4.15 -19.48
CA ASP A 149 -8.97 3.61 -18.48
C ASP A 149 -7.91 4.64 -18.04
N ARG A 150 -8.15 5.94 -18.23
CA ARG A 150 -7.22 7.02 -17.83
C ARG A 150 -7.58 7.56 -16.45
N PRO A 151 -6.61 8.07 -15.67
CA PRO A 151 -6.89 8.70 -14.40
C PRO A 151 -7.74 9.97 -14.59
N ILE A 152 -8.79 10.09 -13.79
CA ILE A 152 -9.57 11.30 -13.57
C ILE A 152 -8.91 12.03 -12.39
N PRO A 153 -8.51 13.31 -12.55
CA PRO A 153 -7.93 14.08 -11.46
C PRO A 153 -8.81 14.04 -10.20
N ALA A 154 -8.16 13.93 -9.05
CA ALA A 154 -8.84 13.95 -7.76
C ALA A 154 -9.61 15.27 -7.59
N HIS A 155 -10.75 15.21 -6.90
CA HIS A 155 -11.50 16.40 -6.52
C HIS A 155 -10.69 17.22 -5.51
N GLU A 156 -10.92 18.54 -5.45
CA GLU A 156 -10.19 19.42 -4.52
C GLU A 156 -10.41 19.04 -3.04
N ASP A 157 -11.59 18.48 -2.74
CA ASP A 157 -11.96 17.98 -1.40
C ASP A 157 -11.47 16.55 -1.12
N THR A 158 -10.86 15.86 -2.09
CA THR A 158 -10.31 14.52 -1.86
C THR A 158 -9.20 14.60 -0.82
N LEU A 159 -9.32 13.81 0.25
CA LEU A 159 -8.30 13.74 1.29
C LEU A 159 -6.98 13.23 0.72
N TRP A 160 -5.88 13.72 1.28
CA TRP A 160 -4.57 13.12 1.10
C TRP A 160 -4.44 11.95 2.07
N GLU A 161 -4.05 10.81 1.55
CA GLU A 161 -3.73 9.61 2.32
C GLU A 161 -2.22 9.55 2.54
N VAL A 162 -1.83 9.07 3.72
CA VAL A 162 -0.45 8.77 4.08
C VAL A 162 -0.34 7.33 4.54
N GLU A 163 0.52 6.56 3.89
CA GLU A 163 0.89 5.21 4.29
C GLU A 163 2.37 5.19 4.67
N VAL A 164 2.69 4.82 5.91
CA VAL A 164 4.06 4.55 6.35
C VAL A 164 4.23 3.06 6.48
N LYS A 165 5.19 2.46 5.75
CA LYS A 165 5.43 1.02 5.79
C LYS A 165 6.88 0.64 5.59
N ALA A 166 7.23 -0.59 5.93
CA ALA A 166 8.53 -1.16 5.59
C ALA A 166 8.73 -1.20 4.06
N ALA A 167 9.93 -0.86 3.57
CA ALA A 167 10.26 -0.93 2.14
C ALA A 167 10.31 -2.34 1.57
N ALA A 168 10.65 -3.30 2.41
CA ALA A 168 10.86 -4.67 2.04
C ALA A 168 10.07 -5.57 2.99
N PRO A 169 9.65 -6.76 2.54
CA PRO A 169 8.99 -7.71 3.40
C PRO A 169 9.89 -8.09 4.59
N ILE A 170 9.32 -8.11 5.78
CA ILE A 170 10.03 -8.45 7.01
C ILE A 170 10.08 -9.98 7.11
N ARG A 171 11.29 -10.54 7.00
CA ARG A 171 11.60 -11.98 7.13
C ARG A 171 12.58 -12.28 8.26
N ASP A 172 13.69 -11.52 8.30
CA ASP A 172 14.79 -11.75 9.23
C ASP A 172 14.83 -10.73 10.39
N THR A 173 14.26 -9.55 10.18
CA THR A 173 14.15 -8.50 11.20
C THR A 173 12.95 -8.77 12.12
N PRO A 174 13.05 -8.54 13.44
CA PRO A 174 11.88 -8.64 14.32
C PRO A 174 10.79 -7.62 13.93
N VAL A 175 9.55 -8.08 13.81
CA VAL A 175 8.37 -7.21 13.57
C VAL A 175 8.32 -6.04 14.55
N LYS A 176 8.69 -6.28 15.82
CA LYS A 176 8.74 -5.24 16.86
C LYS A 176 9.65 -4.06 16.49
N GLN A 177 10.82 -4.33 15.93
CA GLN A 177 11.76 -3.28 15.54
C GLN A 177 11.19 -2.44 14.38
N ALA A 178 10.47 -3.07 13.45
CA ALA A 178 9.77 -2.33 12.41
C ALA A 178 8.70 -1.42 13.01
N ILE A 179 7.89 -1.92 13.95
CA ILE A 179 6.88 -1.10 14.65
C ILE A 179 7.52 0.11 15.33
N GLU A 180 8.63 -0.07 16.06
CA GLU A 180 9.35 1.03 16.72
C GLU A 180 9.75 2.13 15.71
N MET A 181 10.30 1.75 14.55
CA MET A 181 10.63 2.71 13.49
C MET A 181 9.39 3.45 12.96
N LEU A 182 8.25 2.78 12.83
CA LEU A 182 6.99 3.42 12.41
C LEU A 182 6.49 4.42 13.47
N LEU A 183 6.60 4.08 14.74
CA LEU A 183 6.20 4.93 15.85
C LEU A 183 7.08 6.18 15.98
N GLU A 184 8.36 6.12 15.59
CA GLU A 184 9.19 7.32 15.46
C GLU A 184 8.63 8.30 14.43
N VAL A 185 8.14 7.80 13.29
CA VAL A 185 7.48 8.64 12.26
C VAL A 185 6.17 9.21 12.81
N GLN A 186 5.37 8.40 13.51
CA GLN A 186 4.16 8.89 14.19
C GLN A 186 4.48 10.02 15.18
N GLY A 187 5.51 9.84 16.01
CA GLY A 187 5.96 10.86 16.97
C GLY A 187 6.42 12.15 16.29
N LEU A 188 7.12 12.05 15.17
CA LEU A 188 7.54 13.18 14.35
C LEU A 188 6.36 13.97 13.77
N MET A 189 5.28 13.28 13.44
CA MET A 189 4.08 13.85 12.83
C MET A 189 3.05 14.35 13.85
N LYS A 190 3.30 14.17 15.15
CA LYS A 190 2.39 14.55 16.23
C LYS A 190 1.95 16.02 16.11
N GLY A 191 0.64 16.23 16.13
CA GLY A 191 0.01 17.54 16.01
C GLY A 191 -0.16 18.05 14.57
N LEU A 192 0.34 17.33 13.57
CA LEU A 192 0.15 17.63 12.14
C LEU A 192 -0.64 16.55 11.42
N LEU A 193 -0.29 15.28 11.67
CA LEU A 193 -0.91 14.13 11.03
C LEU A 193 -1.02 13.00 12.05
N ASP A 194 -2.19 12.39 12.09
CA ASP A 194 -2.47 11.28 12.98
C ASP A 194 -2.29 9.96 12.24
N LEU A 195 -1.11 9.36 12.41
CA LEU A 195 -0.79 8.05 11.85
C LEU A 195 -1.23 6.98 12.83
N ARG A 196 -2.06 6.02 12.39
CA ARG A 196 -2.63 4.99 13.25
C ARG A 196 -2.65 3.64 12.57
N ARG A 197 -2.79 2.59 13.38
CA ARG A 197 -3.17 1.26 12.91
C ARG A 197 -4.54 1.36 12.23
N GLN A 198 -4.66 0.77 11.05
CA GLN A 198 -5.92 0.63 10.36
C GLN A 198 -6.49 -0.75 10.65
N ASP A 199 -7.71 -0.80 11.17
CA ASP A 199 -8.50 -2.03 11.21
C ASP A 199 -9.07 -2.25 9.80
N ILE A 200 -8.55 -3.27 9.12
CA ILE A 200 -8.87 -3.62 7.72
C ILE A 200 -9.63 -4.93 7.72
#